data_AF-A0AAX3M2E9-F1
#
_entry.id   AF-A0AAX3M2E9-F1
#
_cell.length_a   1.000
_cell.length_b   1.000
_cell.length_c   1.000
_cell.angle_alpha   90.00
_cell.angle_beta   90.00
_cell.angle_gamma   90.00
#
_symmetry.space_group_name_H-M   'P 1'
#
loop_
_entity.id
_entity.type
_entity.pdbx_description
1 polymer ?
#
loop_
_entity_poly.entity_id
_entity_poly.type
_entity_poly.pdbx_seq_one_letter_code
_entity_poly.pdbx_strand_id
1 'polypeptide(L)' 'MEAILFCMAMLALATTLGILISIFLNTGIKGVLDLTRKPVKMMAVSFASYIVLFAAYILISHSA' A
#
# COMPACT_ATOMS: atom_id res chain seq x y z
N MET A 1 12.09 15.57 -8.04
CA MET A 1 11.21 14.42 -8.35
C MET A 1 11.17 13.39 -7.23
N GLU A 2 12.32 13.10 -6.60
CA GLU A 2 12.45 12.12 -5.52
C GLU A 2 11.47 12.34 -4.35
N ALA A 3 11.40 13.55 -3.78
CA ALA A 3 10.51 13.84 -2.66
C ALA A 3 9.01 13.61 -2.99
N ILE A 4 8.59 13.85 -4.24
CA ILE A 4 7.20 13.64 -4.67
C ILE A 4 6.91 12.14 -4.75
N LEU A 5 7.80 11.35 -5.34
CA LEU A 5 7.67 9.89 -5.41
C LEU A 5 7.67 9.25 -4.02
N PHE A 6 8.53 9.72 -3.13
CA PHE A 6 8.57 9.28 -1.74
C PHE A 6 7.24 9.58 -1.02
N CYS A 7 6.73 10.80 -1.12
CA CYS A 7 5.43 11.16 -0.54
C CYS A 7 4.28 10.31 -1.11
N MET A 8 4.26 10.06 -2.42
CA MET A 8 3.24 9.21 -3.04
C MET A 8 3.34 7.75 -2.55
N ALA A 9 4.55 7.21 -2.40
CA ALA A 9 4.74 5.88 -1.83
C ALA A 9 4.23 5.83 -0.37
N MET A 10 4.57 6.82 0.46
CA MET A 10 4.10 6.86 1.84
C MET A 10 2.57 6.99 1.94
N LEU A 11 1.91 7.70 1.03
CA LEU A 11 0.45 7.74 0.94
C LEU A 11 -0.16 6.39 0.54
N ALA A 12 0.44 5.69 -0.42
CA ALA A 12 0.02 4.34 -0.80
C ALA A 12 0.19 3.33 0.36
N LEU A 13 1.25 3.47 1.15
CA LEU A 13 1.44 2.67 2.37
C LEU A 13 0.40 3.01 3.44
N ALA A 14 0.15 4.29 3.70
CA ALA A 14 -0.83 4.75 4.68
C ALA A 14 -2.25 4.27 4.35
N THR A 15 -2.64 4.33 3.08
CA THR A 15 -3.93 3.80 2.61
C THR A 15 -4.03 2.29 2.79
N THR A 16 -2.97 1.55 2.48
CA THR A 16 -2.91 0.09 2.72
C THR A 16 -3.10 -0.25 4.19
N LEU A 17 -2.39 0.44 5.09
CA LEU A 17 -2.50 0.24 6.54
C LEU A 17 -3.89 0.65 7.06
N GLY A 18 -4.46 1.73 6.55
CA GLY A 18 -5.81 2.16 6.91
C GLY A 18 -6.87 1.11 6.55
N ILE A 19 -6.76 0.51 5.35
CA ILE A 19 -7.65 -0.58 4.93
C ILE A 19 -7.43 -1.82 5.80
N LEU A 20 -6.17 -2.18 6.09
CA LEU A 20 -5.84 -3.31 6.96
C LEU A 20 -6.46 -3.16 8.36
N ILE A 21 -6.28 -1.99 8.98
CA ILE A 21 -6.86 -1.67 10.30
C ILE A 21 -8.39 -1.71 10.23
N SER A 22 -9.00 -1.15 9.19
CA SER A 22 -10.45 -1.16 9.01
C SER A 22 -11.01 -2.59 8.91
N ILE A 23 -10.34 -3.48 8.17
CA ILE A 23 -10.74 -4.90 8.07
C ILE A 23 -10.57 -5.61 9.41
N PHE A 24 -9.44 -5.35 10.09
CA PHE A 24 -9.13 -5.96 11.38
C PHE A 24 -10.14 -5.55 12.46
N LEU A 25 -10.54 -4.28 12.52
CA LEU A 25 -11.53 -3.80 13.49
C LEU A 25 -12.94 -4.34 13.21
N ASN A 26 -13.32 -4.47 11.93
CA ASN A 26 -14.68 -4.91 11.56
C ASN A 26 -14.87 -6.43 11.57
N THR A 27 -13.83 -7.20 11.25
CA THR A 27 -13.95 -8.64 11.01
C THR A 27 -12.88 -9.48 11.70
N GLY A 28 -11.97 -8.84 12.43
CA GLY A 28 -10.80 -9.49 13.01
C GLY A 28 -9.85 -10.06 11.96
N ILE A 29 -8.98 -10.95 12.41
CA ILE A 29 -7.97 -11.64 11.59
C ILE A 29 -8.62 -12.46 10.45
N LYS A 30 -9.83 -12.99 10.65
CA LYS A 30 -10.54 -13.77 9.64
C LYS A 30 -10.90 -12.95 8.39
N GLY A 31 -11.19 -11.66 8.54
CA GLY A 31 -11.50 -10.79 7.40
C GLY A 31 -10.28 -10.43 6.56
N VAL A 32 -9.09 -10.39 7.18
CA VAL A 32 -7.83 -10.08 6.48
C VAL A 32 -7.40 -11.25 5.59
N LEU A 33 -7.65 -12.48 6.04
CA LEU A 33 -7.33 -13.71 5.30
C LEU A 33 -8.32 -14.04 4.18
N ASP A 34 -9.48 -13.36 4.14
CA ASP A 34 -10.49 -13.56 3.11
C ASP A 34 -10.20 -12.75 1.84
N LEU A 35 -9.31 -13.29 1.00
CA LEU A 35 -8.84 -12.70 -0.26
C LEU A 35 -9.95 -12.43 -1.30
N THR A 36 -11.14 -12.99 -1.11
CA THR A 36 -12.28 -12.77 -2.02
C THR A 36 -12.91 -11.39 -1.84
N ARG A 37 -12.72 -10.78 -0.66
CA ARG A 37 -13.36 -9.52 -0.29
C ARG A 37 -12.78 -8.33 -1.05
N LYS A 38 -13.69 -7.50 -1.56
CA LYS A 38 -13.36 -6.21 -2.20
C LYS A 38 -12.35 -5.35 -1.42
N PRO A 39 -12.46 -5.14 -0.10
CA PRO A 39 -11.48 -4.36 0.65
C PRO A 39 -10.08 -4.99 0.68
N VAL A 40 -9.95 -6.32 0.76
CA VAL A 40 -8.65 -7.01 0.69
C VAL A 40 -8.02 -6.84 -0.70
N LYS A 41 -8.83 -6.89 -1.77
CA LYS A 41 -8.36 -6.60 -3.14
C LYS A 41 -7.86 -5.16 -3.28
N MET A 42 -8.56 -4.18 -2.69
CA MET A 42 -8.10 -2.79 -2.70
C MET A 42 -6.80 -2.62 -1.91
N MET A 43 -6.65 -3.30 -0.77
CA MET A 43 -5.42 -3.32 0.01
C MET A 43 -4.25 -3.89 -0.80
N ALA A 44 -4.47 -4.98 -1.54
CA ALA A 44 -3.44 -5.56 -2.39
C ALA A 44 -3.02 -4.62 -3.53
N VAL A 45 -3.97 -3.91 -4.15
CA VAL A 45 -3.69 -2.93 -5.21
C VAL A 45 -2.92 -1.73 -4.66
N SER A 46 -3.32 -1.17 -3.51
CA SER A 46 -2.60 -0.05 -2.89
C SER A 46 -1.20 -0.46 -2.42
N PHE A 47 -1.04 -1.71 -1.98
CA PHE A 47 0.26 -2.24 -1.61
C PHE A 47 1.16 -2.45 -2.84
N ALA A 48 0.60 -2.96 -3.94
CA ALA A 48 1.32 -3.11 -5.19
C ALA A 48 1.79 -1.75 -5.75
N SER A 49 0.93 -0.73 -5.70
CA SER A 49 1.31 0.63 -6.13
C SER A 49 2.39 1.24 -5.23
N TYR A 50 2.36 0.98 -3.92
CA TYR A 50 3.45 1.33 -3.01
C TYR A 50 4.78 0.72 -3.45
N ILE A 51 4.82 -0.60 -3.71
CA ILE A 51 6.05 -1.28 -4.13
C ILE A 51 6.61 -0.66 -5.41
N VAL A 52 5.75 -0.41 -6.41
CA VAL A 52 6.17 0.17 -7.70
C VAL A 52 6.71 1.59 -7.52
N LEU A 53 6.02 2.44 -6.76
CA LEU A 53 6.44 3.82 -6.49
C LEU A 53 7.75 3.86 -5.69
N PHE A 54 7.90 2.96 -4.72
CA PHE A 54 9.09 2.88 -3.90
C PHE A 54 10.30 2.34 -4.68
N ALA A 55 10.09 1.34 -5.55
CA ALA A 55 11.13 0.87 -6.47
C ALA A 55 11.56 1.96 -7.46
N ALA A 56 10.62 2.71 -8.01
CA ALA A 56 10.91 3.84 -8.89
C ALA A 56 11.70 4.94 -8.16
N TYR A 57 11.34 5.24 -6.91
CA TYR A 57 12.09 6.16 -6.06
C TYR A 57 13.54 5.70 -5.87
N ILE A 58 13.77 4.43 -5.52
CA ILE A 58 15.13 3.87 -5.33
C ILE A 58 15.94 3.96 -6.63
N LEU A 59 15.35 3.57 -7.76
CA LEU A 59 16.03 3.62 -9.06
C LEU A 59 16.44 5.03 -9.44
N ILE A 60 15.54 6.00 -9.27
CA ILE A 60 15.82 7.41 -9.58
C ILE A 60 16.89 7.96 -8.63
N SER A 61 16.79 7.66 -7.33
CA SER A 61 17.73 8.12 -6.31
C SER A 61 19.13 7.49 -6.45
N HIS A 62 19.24 6.30 -7.05
CA HIS A 62 20.54 5.66 -7.32
C HIS A 62 21.17 6.12 -8.66
N SER A 63 20.37 6.71 -9.56
CA SER A 63 20.82 7.21 -10.86
C SER A 63 21.21 8.70 -10.87
N ALA A 64 21.10 9.37 -9.72
CA ALA A 64 21.51 10.76 -9.49
C ALA A 64 22.87 10.82 -8.78
#